data_AF-A0AAD4KH01-F1
#
_entry.id   AF-A0AAD4KH01-F1
#
_cell.length_a   1.000
_cell.length_b   1.000
_cell.length_c   1.000
_cell.angle_alpha   90.00
_cell.angle_beta   90.00
_cell.angle_gamma   90.00
#
_symmetry.space_group_name_H-M   'P 1'
#
loop_
_entity.id
_entity.type
_entity.pdbx_description
1 polymer ?
#
loop_
_entity_poly.entity_id
_entity_poly.type
_entity_poly.pdbx_seq_one_letter_code
_entity_poly.pdbx_strand_id
1 'polypeptide(L)' 'MPDSYTYKSSGTNSQGNHYCARDYGSGTSNSNSFHYSNNDGSYYYSNPNGSTYYNDGKGSSTYNPPGGSSRKS' A
#
# COMPACT_ATOMS: atom_id res chain seq x y z
N MET A 1 -6.70 15.19 3.81
CA MET A 1 -5.50 14.33 3.92
C MET A 1 -4.34 15.28 4.14
N PRO A 2 -3.49 15.14 5.17
CA PRO A 2 -2.31 15.99 5.26
C PRO A 2 -1.47 15.81 3.98
N ASP A 3 -1.27 16.90 3.24
CA ASP A 3 -0.63 16.92 1.92
C ASP A 3 0.89 16.65 1.96
N SER A 4 1.45 16.47 3.17
CA SER A 4 2.86 16.17 3.39
C SER A 4 3.00 14.76 3.98
N TYR A 5 3.68 13.87 3.25
CA TYR A 5 4.19 12.61 3.80
C TYR A 5 5.72 12.62 3.77
N THR A 6 6.33 11.97 4.76
CA THR A 6 7.77 11.75 4.81
C THR A 6 8.06 10.40 4.17
N TYR A 7 9.00 10.36 3.23
CA TYR A 7 9.52 9.09 2.73
C TYR A 7 10.31 8.39 3.84
N LYS A 8 9.88 7.21 4.27
CA LYS A 8 10.61 6.41 5.27
C LYS A 8 11.72 5.61 4.62
N SER A 9 11.37 4.89 3.56
CA SER A 9 12.29 3.97 2.88
C SER A 9 11.70 3.58 1.53
N SER A 10 12.56 3.33 0.57
CA SER A 10 12.18 2.72 -0.70
C SER A 10 13.32 1.86 -1.21
N GLY A 11 13.00 0.85 -1.99
CA GLY A 11 14.03 0.03 -2.60
C GLY A 11 13.46 -0.95 -3.61
N THR A 12 14.38 -1.59 -4.33
CA THR A 12 14.08 -2.66 -5.26
C THR A 12 14.92 -3.87 -4.86
N ASN A 13 14.29 -5.03 -4.73
CA ASN A 13 15.02 -6.26 -4.43
C ASN A 13 15.58 -6.89 -5.71
N SER A 14 16.42 -7.93 -5.57
CA SER A 14 17.04 -8.63 -6.70
C SER A 14 16.05 -9.31 -7.66
N GLN A 15 14.79 -9.48 -7.27
CA GLN A 15 13.72 -10.04 -8.09
C GLN A 15 12.95 -8.97 -8.87
N GLY A 16 13.35 -7.69 -8.74
CA GLY A 16 12.68 -6.56 -9.38
C GLY A 16 11.46 -6.05 -8.63
N ASN A 17 11.15 -6.58 -7.43
CA ASN A 17 10.03 -6.08 -6.64
C ASN A 17 10.44 -4.76 -5.98
N HIS A 18 9.60 -3.75 -6.11
CA HIS A 18 9.82 -2.42 -5.58
C HIS A 18 8.90 -2.16 -4.38
N TYR A 19 9.45 -1.53 -3.35
CA TYR A 19 8.70 -1.12 -2.17
C TYR A 19 8.97 0.35 -1.86
N CYS A 20 7.94 1.03 -1.34
CA CYS A 20 7.97 2.45 -1.00
C CYS A 20 7.13 2.67 0.27
N ALA A 21 7.78 2.93 1.39
CA ALA A 21 7.16 3.23 2.67
C ALA A 21 7.12 4.75 2.93
N ARG A 22 5.98 5.23 3.41
CA ARG A 22 5.62 6.64 3.59
C ARG A 22 5.00 6.84 4.98
N ASP A 23 5.39 7.90 5.66
CA ASP A 23 4.75 8.36 6.90
C ASP A 23 3.88 9.57 6.63
N TYR A 24 2.57 9.47 6.89
CA TYR A 24 1.66 10.61 6.79
C TYR A 24 1.47 11.33 8.15
N GLY A 25 2.24 10.94 9.16
CA GLY A 25 2.23 11.51 10.50
C GLY A 25 1.26 10.83 11.46
N SER A 26 1.31 11.27 12.72
CA SER A 26 0.53 10.75 13.86
C SER A 26 -0.98 11.01 13.76
N GLY A 27 -1.42 11.87 12.83
CA GLY A 27 -2.84 12.15 12.57
C GLY A 27 -3.53 11.13 11.64
N THR A 28 -2.84 10.07 11.25
CA THR A 28 -3.37 9.07 10.33
C THR A 28 -3.60 7.73 11.03
N SER A 29 -4.67 7.04 10.66
CA SER A 29 -4.98 5.70 11.19
C SER A 29 -3.89 4.67 10.86
N ASN A 30 -3.05 4.97 9.87
CA ASN A 30 -1.91 4.17 9.47
C ASN A 30 -0.71 5.04 9.10
N SER A 31 0.13 5.33 10.09
CA SER A 31 1.41 6.04 9.93
C SER A 31 2.48 5.21 9.20
N ASN A 32 2.18 3.96 8.85
CA ASN A 32 3.08 3.07 8.10
C ASN A 32 2.47 2.72 6.75
N SER A 33 2.08 3.75 6.01
CA SER A 33 1.56 3.58 4.66
C SER A 33 2.68 3.08 3.75
N PHE A 34 2.39 2.15 2.86
CA PHE A 34 3.39 1.66 1.91
C PHE A 34 2.76 1.16 0.61
N HIS A 35 3.56 1.18 -0.43
CA HIS A 35 3.27 0.58 -1.71
C HIS A 35 4.30 -0.50 -2.00
N TYR A 36 3.85 -1.67 -2.43
CA TYR A 36 4.68 -2.79 -2.80
C TYR A 36 4.25 -3.30 -4.16
N SER A 37 5.14 -3.32 -5.13
CA SER A 37 4.87 -3.76 -6.51
C SER A 37 5.82 -4.89 -6.86
N ASN A 38 5.27 -6.01 -7.31
CA ASN A 38 6.02 -7.17 -7.74
C ASN A 38 6.28 -7.14 -9.24
N ASN A 39 7.33 -7.83 -9.66
CA ASN A 39 7.68 -7.95 -11.07
C ASN A 39 6.64 -8.77 -11.87
N ASP A 40 5.84 -9.60 -11.21
CA ASP A 40 4.74 -10.35 -11.83
C ASP A 40 3.49 -9.49 -12.11
N GLY A 41 3.55 -8.18 -11.84
CA GLY A 41 2.46 -7.24 -12.04
C GLY A 41 1.50 -7.13 -10.85
N SER A 42 1.61 -8.00 -9.84
CA SER A 42 0.83 -7.87 -8.61
C SER A 42 1.34 -6.69 -7.77
N TYR A 43 0.45 -6.05 -7.02
CA TYR A 43 0.82 -4.94 -6.15
C TYR A 43 -0.09 -4.81 -4.94
N TYR A 44 0.42 -4.13 -3.92
CA TYR A 44 -0.23 -3.93 -2.64
C TYR A 44 -0.07 -2.48 -2.17
N TYR A 45 -1.17 -1.90 -1.73
CA TYR A 45 -1.23 -0.59 -1.09
C TYR A 45 -1.70 -0.74 0.35
N SER A 46 -0.98 -0.10 1.26
CA SER A 46 -1.39 0.18 2.63
C SER A 46 -1.53 1.69 2.76
N ASN A 47 -2.77 2.16 2.91
CA ASN A 47 -3.12 3.57 2.83
C ASN A 47 -3.18 4.22 4.22
N PRO A 48 -2.99 5.55 4.31
CA PRO A 48 -2.96 6.27 5.59
C PRO A 48 -4.30 6.28 6.31
N ASN A 49 -5.39 6.15 5.57
CA ASN A 49 -6.72 5.99 6.13
C ASN A 49 -6.95 4.60 6.77
N GLY A 50 -5.97 3.69 6.73
CA GLY A 50 -6.07 2.32 7.24
C GLY A 50 -6.67 1.31 6.27
N SER A 51 -7.08 1.73 5.06
CA SER A 51 -7.49 0.81 4.01
C SER A 51 -6.28 0.12 3.38
N THR A 52 -6.50 -1.06 2.82
CA THR A 52 -5.51 -1.76 2.00
C THR A 52 -6.10 -2.16 0.66
N TYR A 53 -5.27 -2.27 -0.36
CA TYR A 53 -5.68 -2.71 -1.67
C TYR A 53 -4.63 -3.67 -2.22
N TYR A 54 -5.07 -4.83 -2.67
CA TYR A 54 -4.23 -5.85 -3.27
C TYR A 54 -4.71 -6.15 -4.68
N ASN A 55 -3.79 -6.24 -5.64
CA ASN A 55 -4.06 -6.70 -6.99
C ASN A 55 -3.12 -7.87 -7.30
N ASP A 56 -3.64 -8.93 -7.89
CA ASP A 56 -2.88 -10.16 -8.16
C ASP A 56 -2.13 -10.14 -9.51
N GLY A 57 -2.20 -9.03 -10.26
CA GLY A 57 -1.61 -8.89 -11.60
C GLY A 57 -2.32 -9.71 -12.68
N LYS A 58 -3.40 -10.42 -12.33
CA LYS A 58 -4.12 -11.38 -13.19
C LYS A 58 -5.58 -11.00 -13.42
N GLY A 59 -5.98 -9.81 -12.95
CA GLY A 59 -7.32 -9.27 -13.11
C GLY A 59 -8.19 -9.33 -11.87
N SER A 60 -7.71 -9.91 -10.76
CA SER A 60 -8.43 -9.88 -9.48
C SER A 60 -7.85 -8.82 -8.57
N SER A 61 -8.72 -8.15 -7.83
CA SER A 61 -8.29 -7.23 -6.78
C SER A 61 -9.11 -7.37 -5.50
N THR A 62 -8.51 -7.01 -4.38
CA THR A 62 -9.14 -7.02 -3.06
C THR A 62 -8.89 -5.69 -2.39
N TYR A 63 -9.96 -4.93 -2.17
CA TYR A 63 -9.97 -3.72 -1.38
C TYR A 63 -10.47 -4.00 0.03
N ASN A 64 -9.69 -3.65 1.05
CA ASN A 64 -10.08 -3.77 2.45
C ASN A 64 -10.28 -2.35 3.01
N PRO A 65 -11.50 -1.94 3.36
CA PRO A 65 -11.75 -0.67 4.01
C PRO A 65 -11.18 -0.66 5.44
N PRO A 66 -10.91 0.53 6.01
CA PRO A 66 -10.49 0.62 7.40
C PRO A 66 -11.64 0.20 8.32
N GLY A 67 -11.34 -0.64 9.33
CA GLY A 67 -12.35 -1.19 10.25
C GLY A 67 -13.06 -2.45 9.75
N GLY A 68 -12.73 -2.95 8.55
CA GLY A 68 -13.13 -4.27 8.06
C GLY A 68 -14.44 -4.35 7.28
N SER A 69 -14.32 -4.84 6.03
CA SER A 69 -15.27 -5.62 5.22
C SER A 69 -14.70 -5.67 3.80
N SER A 70 -13.87 -6.68 3.53
CA SER A 70 -13.13 -6.86 2.27
C SER A 70 -14.06 -6.92 1.07
N ARG A 71 -13.78 -6.14 0.02
CA ARG A 71 -14.45 -6.21 -1.28
C ARG A 71 -13.49 -6.80 -2.30
N LYS A 72 -13.91 -7.88 -2.96
CA LYS A 72 -13.18 -8.46 -4.09
C LYS A 72 -13.83 -8.02 -5.38
N SER A 73 -13.01 -7.70 -6.38
CA SER A 73 -13.43 -7.34 -7.73
C SER A 73 -12.64 -8.12 -8.75
#